data_AF-A0A929ET27-F1
#
_entry.id   AF-A0A929ET27-F1
#
_cell.length_a   1.000
_cell.length_b   1.000
_cell.length_c   1.000
_cell.angle_alpha   90.00
_cell.angle_beta   90.00
_cell.angle_gamma   90.00
#
_symmetry.space_group_name_H-M   'P 1'
#
loop_
_entity.id
_entity.type
_entity.pdbx_description
1 polymer ?
#
loop_
_entity_poly.entity_id
_entity_poly.type
_entity_poly.pdbx_seq_one_letter_code
_entity_poly.pdbx_strand_id
1 'polypeptide(L)'
;MKERETLEVPGLGGLVFSSTRPILAIFLALMVSAGLILATGANPIEAYVALLKGSFGSVAALANTGVRAAPLILAGLAVGLGFKAGLWNIGGEGQIYLGAAATAAVGIIPLPVPAWLH
;
A
#
# COMPACT_ATOMS: atom_id res chain seq x y z
N MET A 1 -12.32 45.96 15.39
CA MET A 1 -12.84 44.76 14.72
C MET A 1 -11.63 44.06 14.09
N LYS A 2 -11.10 43.02 14.73
CA LYS A 2 -9.83 42.37 14.34
C LYS A 2 -10.16 41.32 13.29
N GLU A 3 -9.69 41.52 12.06
CA GLU A 3 -9.82 40.57 10.96
C GLU A 3 -9.28 39.21 11.43
N ARG A 4 -10.10 38.16 11.29
CA ARG A 4 -9.63 36.79 11.52
C ARG A 4 -8.81 36.41 10.31
N GLU A 5 -7.50 36.51 10.44
CA GLU A 5 -6.53 35.88 9.55
C GLU A 5 -6.77 34.36 9.63
N THR A 6 -7.61 33.84 8.74
CA THR A 6 -7.75 32.41 8.55
C THR A 6 -6.43 31.94 7.96
N LEU A 7 -5.66 31.18 8.75
CA LEU A 7 -4.45 30.50 8.30
C LEU A 7 -4.81 29.58 7.14
N GLU A 8 -4.75 30.09 5.91
CA GLU A 8 -4.78 29.28 4.69
C GLU A 8 -3.48 28.49 4.64
N VAL A 9 -3.45 27.32 5.29
CA VAL A 9 -2.26 26.46 5.29
C VAL A 9 -2.05 25.98 3.85
N PRO A 10 -1.01 26.45 3.14
CA PRO A 10 -0.84 26.12 1.73
C PRO A 10 -0.67 24.62 1.57
N GLY A 11 -1.49 24.00 0.72
CA GLY A 11 -1.42 22.57 0.41
C GLY A 11 -2.34 21.65 1.24
N LEU A 12 -2.90 22.10 2.38
CA LEU A 12 -3.79 21.26 3.19
C LEU A 12 -5.09 20.92 2.45
N GLY A 13 -5.69 21.91 1.77
CA GLY A 13 -6.88 21.69 0.94
C GLY A 13 -6.64 20.75 -0.25
N GLY A 14 -5.47 20.85 -0.89
CA GLY A 14 -5.09 19.98 -2.01
C GLY A 14 -4.83 18.53 -1.56
N LEU A 15 -4.20 18.34 -0.40
CA LEU A 15 -3.95 17.02 0.18
C LEU A 15 -5.25 16.31 0.55
N VAL A 16 -6.20 17.02 1.16
CA VAL A 16 -7.53 16.50 1.52
C VAL A 16 -8.27 16.03 0.26
N PHE A 17 -8.29 16.85 -0.79
CA PHE A 17 -8.97 16.51 -2.05
C PHE A 17 -8.29 15.35 -2.80
N SER A 18 -6.95 15.26 -2.76
CA SER A 18 -6.20 14.14 -3.35
C SER A 18 -6.43 12.82 -2.62
N SER A 19 -6.65 12.88 -1.31
CA SER A 19 -6.80 11.69 -0.46
C SER A 19 -8.22 11.09 -0.50
N THR A 20 -9.22 11.85 -0.95
CA THR A 20 -10.60 11.37 -1.05
C THR A 20 -10.72 10.13 -1.95
N ARG A 21 -9.98 10.09 -3.07
CA ARG A 21 -10.02 8.99 -4.05
C ARG A 21 -9.54 7.66 -3.44
N PRO A 22 -8.33 7.56 -2.84
CA PRO A 22 -7.88 6.31 -2.22
C PRO A 22 -8.75 5.92 -1.02
N ILE A 23 -9.26 6.87 -0.22
CA ILE A 23 -10.17 6.56 0.89
C ILE A 23 -11.46 5.90 0.38
N LEU A 24 -12.06 6.45 -0.68
CA LEU A 24 -13.25 5.86 -1.29
C LEU A 24 -12.95 4.48 -1.87
N ALA A 25 -11.79 4.31 -2.53
CA ALA A 25 -11.38 3.01 -3.07
C ALA A 25 -11.22 1.95 -1.96
N ILE A 26 -10.59 2.30 -0.83
CA ILE A 26 -10.45 1.42 0.33
C ILE A 26 -11.83 1.05 0.88
N PHE A 27 -12.72 2.03 1.05
CA PHE A 27 -14.07 1.79 1.55
C PHE A 27 -14.86 0.82 0.65
N LEU A 28 -14.84 1.05 -0.67
CA LEU A 28 -15.50 0.17 -1.64
C LEU A 28 -14.90 -1.24 -1.63
N ALA A 29 -13.57 -1.36 -1.53
CA ALA A 29 -12.90 -2.65 -1.41
C ALA A 29 -13.34 -3.41 -0.15
N LEU A 30 -13.50 -2.72 0.99
CA LEU A 30 -14.05 -3.31 2.22
C LEU A 30 -15.53 -3.70 2.08
N MET A 31 -16.34 -2.97 1.30
CA MET A 31 -17.73 -3.39 1.07
C MET A 31 -17.81 -4.64 0.18
N VAL A 32 -17.04 -4.67 -0.90
CA VAL A 32 -17.01 -5.81 -1.83
C VAL A 32 -16.49 -7.06 -1.13
N SER A 33 -15.38 -6.95 -0.40
CA SER A 33 -14.84 -8.09 0.35
C SER A 33 -15.78 -8.57 1.46
N ALA A 34 -16.54 -7.69 2.10
CA ALA A 34 -17.55 -8.11 3.08
C ALA A 34 -18.64 -8.96 2.43
N GLY A 35 -19.11 -8.58 1.23
CA GLY A 35 -20.05 -9.38 0.45
C GLY A 35 -19.50 -10.76 0.09
N LEU A 36 -18.22 -10.84 -0.31
CA LEU A 36 -17.55 -12.11 -0.61
C LEU A 36 -17.40 -12.99 0.64
N ILE A 37 -17.09 -12.41 1.80
CA ILE A 37 -16.98 -13.14 3.07
C ILE A 37 -18.37 -13.66 3.50
N LEU A 38 -19.42 -12.87 3.34
CA LEU A 38 -20.79 -13.33 3.59
C LEU A 38 -21.18 -14.49 2.66
N ALA A 39 -20.75 -14.45 1.40
CA ALA A 39 -21.04 -15.50 0.43
C ALA A 39 -20.40 -16.85 0.80
N THR A 40 -19.33 -16.86 1.61
CA THR A 40 -18.75 -18.11 2.15
C THR A 40 -19.41 -18.57 3.46
N GLY A 41 -20.38 -17.82 3.99
CA GLY A 41 -21.05 -18.09 5.27
C GLY A 41 -20.26 -17.61 6.50
N ALA A 42 -19.16 -16.90 6.30
CA ALA A 42 -18.34 -16.35 7.39
C ALA A 42 -18.81 -14.95 7.80
N ASN A 43 -18.45 -14.52 9.03
CA ASN A 43 -18.77 -13.19 9.54
C ASN A 43 -17.70 -12.15 9.08
N PRO A 44 -18.06 -11.12 8.31
CA PRO A 44 -17.11 -10.10 7.84
C PRO A 44 -16.45 -9.30 8.96
N ILE A 45 -17.17 -9.04 10.05
CA ILE A 45 -16.64 -8.29 11.19
C ILE A 45 -15.51 -9.09 11.84
N GLU A 46 -15.73 -10.39 12.07
CA GLU A 46 -14.70 -11.27 12.62
C GLU A 46 -13.49 -11.36 11.70
N ALA A 47 -13.72 -11.47 10.38
CA ALA A 47 -12.66 -11.48 9.38
C ALA A 47 -11.84 -10.18 9.39
N TYR A 48 -12.48 -9.01 9.50
CA TYR A 48 -11.76 -7.72 9.60
C TYR A 48 -11.04 -7.54 10.92
N VAL A 49 -11.61 -7.99 12.03
CA VAL A 49 -10.90 -8.03 13.32
C VAL A 49 -9.67 -8.94 13.23
N ALA A 50 -9.78 -10.09 12.59
CA ALA A 50 -8.67 -10.99 12.36
C ALA A 50 -7.60 -10.35 11.44
N LEU A 51 -8.01 -9.65 10.38
CA LEU A 51 -7.12 -8.90 9.49
C LEU A 51 -6.34 -7.82 10.26
N LEU A 52 -7.02 -7.02 11.08
CA LEU A 52 -6.39 -5.97 11.88
C LEU A 52 -5.41 -6.57 12.91
N LYS A 53 -5.81 -7.63 13.62
CA LYS A 53 -4.92 -8.34 14.55
C LYS A 53 -3.71 -8.96 13.82
N GLY A 54 -3.93 -9.56 12.65
CA GLY A 54 -2.86 -10.14 11.84
C GLY A 54 -1.90 -9.12 11.24
N SER A 55 -2.32 -7.86 11.09
CA SER A 55 -1.52 -6.80 10.48
C SER A 55 -0.83 -5.91 11.53
N PHE A 56 -1.48 -5.65 12.67
CA PHE A 56 -1.02 -4.70 13.69
C PHE A 56 -0.84 -5.32 15.09
N GLY A 57 -1.19 -6.58 15.30
CA GLY A 57 -1.24 -7.20 16.64
C GLY A 57 0.13 -7.50 17.27
N SER A 58 1.23 -7.36 16.53
CA SER A 58 2.59 -7.51 17.05
C SER A 58 3.60 -6.74 16.17
N VAL A 59 4.82 -6.56 16.69
CA VAL A 59 5.93 -5.97 15.92
C VAL A 59 6.24 -6.79 14.68
N ALA A 60 6.22 -8.13 14.79
CA ALA A 60 6.43 -9.03 13.65
C ALA A 60 5.29 -8.93 12.61
N ALA A 61 4.03 -8.79 13.05
CA ALA A 61 2.90 -8.56 12.17
C ALA A 61 3.02 -7.23 11.40
N LEU A 62 3.44 -6.17 12.09
CA LEU A 62 3.66 -4.86 11.49
C LEU A 62 4.81 -4.90 10.47
N ALA A 63 5.92 -5.57 10.82
CA ALA A 63 7.04 -5.76 9.91
C ALA A 63 6.62 -6.53 8.64
N ASN A 64 5.88 -7.63 8.80
CA ASN A 64 5.34 -8.41 7.67
C ASN A 64 4.39 -7.58 6.79
N THR A 65 3.56 -6.75 7.42
CA THR A 65 2.68 -5.81 6.68
C THR A 65 3.52 -4.84 5.86
N GLY A 66 4.58 -4.27 6.44
CA GLY A 66 5.53 -3.41 5.74
C GLY A 66 6.22 -4.10 4.56
N VAL A 67 6.72 -5.32 4.77
CA VAL A 67 7.38 -6.14 3.72
C VAL A 67 6.43 -6.39 2.54
N ARG A 68 5.15 -6.66 2.80
CA ARG A 68 4.14 -6.88 1.76
C ARG A 68 3.69 -5.57 1.09
N ALA A 69 3.61 -4.48 1.85
CA ALA A 69 3.16 -3.19 1.34
C ALA A 69 4.23 -2.49 0.48
N ALA A 70 5.51 -2.62 0.83
CA ALA A 70 6.61 -1.96 0.14
C ALA A 70 6.59 -2.12 -1.39
N PRO A 71 6.54 -3.34 -1.98
CA PRO A 71 6.52 -3.49 -3.44
C PRO A 71 5.26 -2.88 -4.08
N LEU A 72 4.11 -2.95 -3.41
CA LEU A 72 2.86 -2.39 -3.91
C LEU A 72 2.89 -0.85 -3.92
N ILE A 73 3.44 -0.24 -2.88
CA ILE A 73 3.63 1.22 -2.80
C ILE A 73 4.58 1.68 -3.92
N LEU A 74 5.73 1.00 -4.09
CA LEU A 74 6.69 1.32 -5.14
C LEU A 74 6.09 1.16 -6.54
N ALA A 75 5.29 0.12 -6.78
CA ALA A 75 4.58 -0.06 -8.04
C ALA A 75 3.57 1.07 -8.30
N GLY A 76 2.79 1.46 -7.29
CA GLY A 76 1.87 2.60 -7.40
C GLY A 76 2.59 3.92 -7.73
N LEU A 77 3.75 4.16 -7.11
CA LEU A 77 4.60 5.31 -7.42
C LEU A 77 5.15 5.26 -8.86
N ALA A 78 5.60 4.09 -9.32
CA ALA A 78 6.09 3.90 -10.69
C ALA A 78 5.00 4.18 -11.74
N VAL A 79 3.77 3.73 -11.50
CA VAL A 79 2.61 4.02 -12.35
C VAL A 79 2.28 5.52 -12.33
N GLY A 80 2.25 6.13 -11.14
CA GLY A 80 2.00 7.56 -11.00
C GLY A 80 3.01 8.44 -11.74
N LEU A 81 4.30 8.07 -11.70
CA LEU A 81 5.35 8.72 -12.46
C LEU A 81 5.13 8.57 -13.98
N GLY A 82 4.78 7.37 -14.44
CA GLY A 82 4.45 7.10 -15.84
C GLY A 82 3.31 7.98 -16.35
N PHE A 83 2.21 8.07 -15.60
CA PHE A 83 1.09 8.94 -15.96
C PHE A 83 1.47 10.42 -16.03
N LYS A 84 2.35 10.89 -15.14
CA LYS A 84 2.86 12.26 -15.20
C LYS A 84 3.71 12.51 -16.46
N ALA A 85 4.36 11.48 -16.98
CA ALA A 85 5.11 11.52 -18.24
C ALA A 85 4.25 11.28 -19.49
N GLY A 86 2.92 11.11 -19.35
CA GLY A 86 2.03 10.77 -20.46
C GLY A 86 2.17 9.32 -20.96
N LEU A 87 2.84 8.47 -20.19
CA LEU A 87 3.07 7.06 -20.51
C LEU A 87 2.11 6.17 -19.70
N TRP A 88 1.53 5.19 -20.37
CA TRP A 88 0.65 4.21 -19.73
C TRP A 88 1.46 2.95 -19.37
N ASN A 89 1.63 2.67 -18.07
CA ASN A 89 2.36 1.49 -17.58
C ASN A 89 1.39 0.31 -17.33
N ILE A 90 1.44 -0.74 -18.17
CA ILE A 90 0.66 -1.98 -18.00
C ILE A 90 1.47 -3.07 -17.27
N GLY A 91 2.80 -2.97 -17.28
CA GLY A 91 3.71 -4.03 -16.85
C GLY A 91 4.02 -4.04 -15.36
N GLY A 92 3.29 -3.30 -14.53
CA GLY A 92 3.61 -3.15 -13.10
C GLY A 92 3.72 -4.47 -12.34
N GLU A 93 2.80 -5.40 -12.60
CA GLU A 93 2.84 -6.74 -12.00
C GLU A 93 4.11 -7.52 -12.41
N GLY A 94 4.45 -7.48 -13.71
CA GLY A 94 5.69 -8.08 -14.22
C GLY A 94 6.95 -7.43 -13.62
N GLN A 95 6.95 -6.12 -13.38
CA GLN A 95 8.06 -5.41 -12.75
C GLN A 95 8.26 -5.86 -11.29
N ILE A 96 7.17 -6.07 -10.54
CA ILE A 96 7.24 -6.63 -9.19
C ILE A 96 7.85 -8.04 -9.23
N TYR A 97 7.36 -8.91 -10.13
CA TYR A 97 7.86 -10.28 -10.21
C TYR A 97 9.31 -10.38 -10.69
N LEU A 98 9.70 -9.59 -11.71
CA LEU A 98 11.09 -9.53 -12.17
C LEU A 98 12.02 -8.99 -11.08
N GLY A 99 11.59 -7.96 -10.34
CA GLY A 99 12.32 -7.46 -9.18
C GLY A 99 12.50 -8.54 -8.11
N ALA A 100 11.43 -9.28 -7.79
CA ALA A 100 11.49 -10.39 -6.84
C ALA A 100 12.45 -11.51 -7.31
N ALA A 101 12.39 -11.88 -8.58
CA ALA A 101 13.28 -12.90 -9.16
C ALA A 101 14.75 -12.44 -9.14
N ALA A 102 15.02 -11.19 -9.49
CA ALA A 102 16.37 -10.62 -9.44
C ALA A 102 16.90 -10.58 -7.99
N THR A 103 16.09 -10.13 -7.04
CA THR A 103 16.46 -10.13 -5.61
C THR A 103 16.74 -11.54 -5.10
N ALA A 104 15.89 -12.52 -5.44
CA ALA A 104 16.12 -13.91 -5.06
C ALA A 104 17.41 -14.46 -5.68
N ALA A 105 17.67 -14.17 -6.96
CA ALA A 105 18.89 -14.59 -7.64
C ALA A 105 20.15 -13.99 -7.02
N VAL A 106 20.11 -12.73 -6.56
CA VAL A 106 21.22 -12.08 -5.86
C VAL A 106 21.37 -12.62 -4.43
N GLY A 107 20.26 -12.83 -3.71
CA GLY A 107 20.27 -13.28 -2.32
C GLY A 107 20.81 -14.71 -2.10
N ILE A 108 20.83 -15.54 -3.14
CA ILE A 108 21.45 -16.88 -3.07
C ILE A 108 22.96 -16.87 -3.36
N ILE A 109 23.50 -15.76 -3.87
CA ILE A 109 24.93 -15.63 -4.16
C ILE A 109 25.65 -15.32 -2.84
N PRO A 110 26.72 -16.05 -2.48
CA PRO A 110 27.51 -15.75 -1.30
C PRO A 110 28.31 -14.46 -1.50
N LEU A 111 27.69 -13.33 -1.23
CA LEU A 111 28.30 -12.01 -1.25
C LEU A 111 29.03 -11.74 0.07
N PRO A 112 30.20 -11.07 0.05
CA PRO A 112 30.92 -10.65 1.25
C PRO A 112 30.26 -9.42 1.90
N VAL A 113 28.95 -9.49 2.14
CA VAL A 113 28.16 -8.44 2.80
C VAL A 113 27.76 -8.89 4.21
N PRO A 114 27.53 -7.93 5.14
CA PRO A 114 27.08 -8.28 6.49
C PRO A 114 25.81 -9.11 6.48
N ALA A 115 25.64 -9.99 7.47
CA ALA A 115 24.50 -10.93 7.54
C ALA A 115 23.11 -10.26 7.60
N TRP A 116 23.03 -8.97 7.95
CA TRP A 116 21.78 -8.21 7.93
C TRP A 116 21.46 -7.60 6.55
N LEU A 117 22.38 -7.69 5.59
CA LEU A 117 22.25 -7.23 4.21
C LEU A 117 22.03 -8.39 3.21
N HIS A 118 22.20 -9.63 3.67
CA HIS A 118 21.76 -10.85 3.00
C HIS A 118 20.26 -11.06 3.22
#